data_AF-A0A6V7M750-F1
#
_entry.id   AF-A0A6V7M750-F1
#
_cell.length_a   1.000
_cell.length_b   1.000
_cell.length_c   1.000
_cell.angle_alpha   90.00
_cell.angle_beta   90.00
_cell.angle_gamma   90.00
#
_symmetry.space_group_name_H-M   'P 1'
#
loop_
_entity.id
_entity.type
_entity.pdbx_description
1 polymer ?
#
loop_
_entity_poly.entity_id
_entity_poly.type
_entity_poly.pdbx_seq_one_letter_code
_entity_poly.pdbx_strand_id
1 'polypeptide(L)' 'DEDVLAQLIYGARYLDIRVGRYSNDQHVFWGNHGPFRIVPLKVVIDAVKKFLDNTDEIVIFDIQEFPV' A
#
# COMPACT_ATOMS: atom_id res chain seq x y z
N ASP A 1 -0.10 15.37 -4.40
CA ASP A 1 -0.26 14.04 -3.80
C ASP A 1 1.04 13.61 -3.14
N GLU A 2 0.92 13.11 -1.93
CA GLU A 2 2.03 12.57 -1.14
C GLU A 2 2.10 11.05 -1.34
N ASP A 3 3.30 10.51 -1.56
CA ASP A 3 3.48 9.06 -1.60
C ASP A 3 3.26 8.42 -0.21
N VAL A 4 3.20 7.09 -0.15
CA VAL A 4 2.92 6.35 1.09
C VAL A 4 3.97 6.65 2.17
N LEU A 5 5.25 6.83 1.78
CA LEU A 5 6.30 7.11 2.76
C LEU A 5 6.12 8.49 3.38
N ALA A 6 5.80 9.51 2.57
CA ALA A 6 5.52 10.85 3.05
C ALA A 6 4.32 10.86 4.02
N GLN A 7 3.25 10.13 3.71
CA GLN A 7 2.11 9.99 4.62
C GLN A 7 2.50 9.39 5.98
N LEU A 8 3.36 8.36 5.98
CA LEU A 8 3.89 7.77 7.21
C LEU A 8 4.79 8.76 7.97
N ILE A 9 5.67 9.49 7.28
CA ILE A 9 6.50 10.56 7.88
C ILE A 9 5.62 11.65 8.54
N TYR A 10 4.48 11.96 7.94
CA TYR A 10 3.53 12.96 8.46
C TYR A 10 2.57 12.42 9.54
N GLY A 11 2.75 11.18 9.99
CA GLY A 11 2.04 10.64 11.15
C GLY A 11 0.89 9.69 10.85
N ALA A 12 0.63 9.34 9.58
CA ALA A 12 -0.34 8.29 9.27
C ALA A 12 0.15 6.93 9.83
N ARG A 13 -0.71 6.19 10.53
CA ARG A 13 -0.39 4.85 11.08
C ARG A 13 -1.42 3.79 10.71
N TYR A 14 -2.49 4.17 10.03
CA TYR A 14 -3.51 3.27 9.50
C TYR A 14 -3.55 3.41 7.99
N LEU A 15 -3.27 2.32 7.27
CA LEU A 15 -3.34 2.27 5.82
C LEU A 15 -4.52 1.40 5.41
N ASP A 16 -5.51 1.99 4.74
CA ASP A 16 -6.61 1.27 4.07
C ASP A 16 -6.16 0.87 2.66
N ILE A 17 -5.88 -0.42 2.46
CA ILE A 17 -5.34 -0.95 1.20
C ILE A 17 -6.35 -1.89 0.55
N ARG A 18 -6.84 -1.47 -0.60
CA ARG A 18 -7.75 -2.27 -1.44
C ARG A 18 -6.93 -3.02 -2.48
N VAL A 19 -6.86 -4.35 -2.38
CA VAL A 19 -5.97 -5.17 -3.21
C VAL A 19 -6.72 -5.82 -4.37
N GLY A 20 -6.29 -5.59 -5.60
CA GLY A 20 -6.74 -6.34 -6.78
C GLY A 20 -5.67 -7.31 -7.29
N ARG A 21 -6.09 -8.47 -7.84
CA ARG A 21 -5.20 -9.48 -8.41
C ARG A 21 -5.25 -9.50 -9.94
N TYR A 22 -4.09 -9.37 -10.59
CA TYR A 22 -3.93 -9.32 -12.04
C TYR A 22 -2.90 -10.35 -12.51
N SER A 23 -3.35 -11.58 -12.77
CA SER A 23 -2.50 -12.78 -12.98
C SER A 23 -1.49 -12.70 -14.12
N ASN A 24 -1.75 -11.87 -15.14
CA ASN A 24 -0.94 -11.79 -16.37
C ASN A 24 -0.11 -10.50 -16.46
N ASP A 25 -0.01 -9.76 -15.37
CA ASP A 25 0.73 -8.50 -15.31
C ASP A 25 2.14 -8.70 -14.71
N GLN A 26 3.06 -7.78 -14.98
CA GLN A 26 4.39 -7.75 -14.37
C GLN A 26 4.29 -7.71 -12.83
N HIS A 27 3.24 -7.08 -12.30
CA HIS A 27 2.92 -7.09 -10.89
C HIS A 27 1.56 -7.79 -10.65
N VAL A 28 1.57 -8.88 -9.88
CA VAL A 28 0.35 -9.67 -9.62
C VAL A 28 -0.64 -8.94 -8.72
N PHE A 29 -0.17 -8.12 -7.77
CA PHE A 29 -1.01 -7.43 -6.80
C PHE A 29 -0.88 -5.91 -6.93
N TRP A 30 -2.02 -5.22 -6.93
CA TRP A 30 -2.13 -3.78 -7.06
C TRP A 30 -3.02 -3.20 -5.96
N GLY A 31 -2.68 -1.99 -5.50
CA GLY A 31 -3.61 -1.11 -4.80
C GLY A 31 -4.60 -0.52 -5.81
N ASN A 32 -5.88 -0.62 -5.48
CA ASN A 32 -6.99 -0.25 -6.36
C ASN A 32 -7.86 0.86 -5.75
N HIS A 33 -8.54 1.60 -6.62
CA HIS A 33 -9.68 2.44 -6.27
C HIS A 33 -10.90 2.00 -7.09
N GLY A 34 -11.70 1.09 -6.55
CA GLY A 34 -12.73 0.38 -7.32
C GLY A 34 -12.10 -0.45 -8.45
N PRO A 35 -12.54 -0.31 -9.72
CA PRO A 35 -11.99 -1.07 -10.84
C PRO A 35 -10.63 -0.55 -11.34
N PHE A 36 -10.16 0.59 -10.83
CA PHE A 36 -8.95 1.24 -11.32
C PHE A 36 -7.71 0.78 -10.55
N ARG A 37 -6.68 0.34 -11.29
CA ARG A 37 -5.34 0.05 -10.75
C ARG A 37 -4.59 1.36 -10.52
N ILE A 38 -4.08 1.55 -9.30
CA ILE A 38 -3.40 2.79 -8.91
C ILE A 38 -1.89 2.58 -8.83
N VAL A 39 -1.46 1.62 -8.01
CA VAL A 39 -0.03 1.40 -7.71
C VAL A 39 0.25 -0.08 -7.46
N PRO A 40 1.39 -0.64 -7.90
CA PRO A 40 1.76 -2.00 -7.51
C PRO A 40 1.82 -2.11 -5.99
N LEU A 41 1.21 -3.15 -5.41
CA LEU A 41 1.17 -3.33 -3.96
C LEU A 41 2.58 -3.40 -3.36
N LYS A 42 3.55 -3.91 -4.12
CA LYS A 42 4.96 -3.95 -3.74
C LYS A 42 5.53 -2.56 -3.40
N VAL A 43 5.15 -1.51 -4.13
CA VAL A 43 5.63 -0.14 -3.86
C VAL A 43 5.14 0.34 -2.49
N VAL A 44 3.89 0.04 -2.14
CA VAL A 44 3.31 0.36 -0.82
C VAL A 44 4.05 -0.41 0.28
N ILE A 45 4.25 -1.72 0.09
CA ILE A 45 4.96 -2.57 1.06
C ILE A 45 6.40 -2.09 1.27
N ASP A 46 7.11 -1.74 0.20
CA ASP A 46 8.50 -1.27 0.29
C ASP A 46 8.58 0.07 1.05
N ALA A 47 7.60 0.96 0.89
CA ALA A 47 7.50 2.20 1.67
C ALA A 47 7.26 1.94 3.17
N VAL A 48 6.33 1.03 3.49
CA VAL A 48 6.07 0.62 4.88
C VAL A 48 7.31 0.00 5.51
N LYS A 49 7.98 -0.93 4.81
CA LYS A 49 9.23 -1.52 5.29
C LYS A 49 10.30 -0.47 5.57
N LYS A 50 10.53 0.46 4.63
CA LYS A 50 11.50 1.54 4.83
C LYS A 50 11.18 2.38 6.06
N PHE A 51 9.91 2.67 6.32
CA PHE A 51 9.50 3.41 7.52
C PHE A 51 9.77 2.60 8.81
N LEU A 52 9.40 1.32 8.83
CA LEU A 52 9.62 0.44 9.98
C LEU A 52 11.10 0.13 10.23
N ASP A 53 11.92 0.07 9.18
CA ASP A 53 13.38 -0.14 9.31
C ASP A 53 14.10 1.08 9.93
N ASN A 54 13.43 2.23 10.01
CA ASN A 54 14.01 3.50 10.50
C ASN A 54 13.28 4.06 11.73
N THR A 55 12.29 3.37 12.27
CA THR A 55 11.50 3.81 13.43
C THR A 55 11.11 2.63 14.31
N ASP A 56 10.86 2.86 15.59
CA ASP A 56 10.28 1.86 16.50
C ASP A 56 8.75 1.96 16.55
N GLU A 57 8.12 2.32 15.44
CA GLU A 57 6.67 2.58 15.36
C GLU A 57 5.87 1.41 14.78
N ILE A 58 4.56 1.43 14.99
CA ILE A 58 3.62 0.41 14.50
C ILE A 58 2.80 1.01 13.36
N VAL A 59 2.65 0.24 12.28
CA VAL A 59 1.74 0.56 11.17
C VAL A 59 0.66 -0.52 11.10
N ILE A 60 -0.60 -0.11 11.15
CA ILE A 60 -1.76 -0.97 10.90
C ILE A 60 -1.99 -0.99 9.40
N PHE A 61 -1.80 -2.16 8.80
CA PHE A 61 -1.98 -2.40 7.37
C PHE A 61 -3.28 -3.18 7.15
N ASP A 62 -4.35 -2.46 6.85
CA ASP A 62 -5.67 -3.05 6.63
C ASP A 62 -5.85 -3.44 5.16
N ILE A 63 -6.31 -4.66 4.91
CA ILE A 63 -6.54 -5.20 3.57
C ILE A 63 -8.02 -5.53 3.42
N GLN A 64 -8.70 -4.82 2.53
CA GLN A 64 -10.15 -4.95 2.36
C GLN A 64 -10.64 -4.81 0.91
N GLU A 65 -11.96 -5.00 0.73
CA GLU A 65 -12.78 -4.87 -0.48
C GLU A 65 -12.47 -5.78 -1.69
N PHE A 66 -11.23 -6.20 -1.91
CA PHE A 66 -10.81 -7.12 -2.99
C PHE A 66 -11.59 -6.97 -4.32
N PRO A 67 -11.51 -5.81 -5.00
CA PRO A 67 -12.43 -5.44 -6.08
C PRO A 67 -12.28 -6.26 -7.37
N VAL A 68 -11.15 -6.96 -7.56
CA VAL A 68 -10.81 -7.76 -8.77
C VAL A 68 -10.00 -8.99 -8.40
#